data_AF-A0A081D6C6-F1
#
_entry.id   AF-A0A081D6C6-F1
#
_cell.length_a   1.000
_cell.length_b   1.000
_cell.length_c   1.000
_cell.angle_alpha   90.00
_cell.angle_beta   90.00
_cell.angle_gamma   90.00
#
_symmetry.space_group_name_H-M   'P 1'
#
loop_
_entity.id
_entity.type
_entity.pdbx_description
1 polymer ?
#
loop_
_entity_poly.entity_id
_entity_poly.type
_entity_poly.pdbx_seq_one_letter_code
_entity_poly.pdbx_strand_id
1 'polypeptide(L)'
;MKMVLQIKAGFKKTKLGWIPKDWEIGTFESLAQIIMGQSPSGDSYNKENIGVPLLNGPTEFKERYPIKKQWTSRPTKLCVADDILICVRGSSTGRINIANDTYCIGRGVAAIRAHNKNDQTYVEHQLNFAINRILKLTSGSTFPNISSVELKKIKICIPQLKERRVIANCLSNWDKAISSLTSLIDKKTEAKKGLLQQLLSGNKRLDGFSVEWETYRIEEIANDYSVKNERNEEIEVLSCTKYDGLVPSLEYFGRQVFGDDLSKYKMVPRGIFCICYKPYRRR
;
A
#
# COMPACT_ATOMS: atom_id res chain seq x y z
N MET A 1 -37.81 19.45 -12.41
CA MET A 1 -36.46 19.71 -12.95
C MET A 1 -36.07 18.54 -13.86
N LYS A 2 -36.18 18.69 -15.19
CA LYS A 2 -35.87 17.60 -16.14
C LYS A 2 -34.36 17.36 -16.12
N MET A 3 -33.96 16.16 -15.71
CA MET A 3 -32.56 15.72 -15.74
C MET A 3 -32.13 15.64 -17.22
N VAL A 4 -31.39 16.65 -17.70
CA VAL A 4 -30.81 16.61 -19.04
C VAL A 4 -29.79 15.47 -19.04
N LEU A 5 -30.11 14.39 -19.74
CA LEU A 5 -29.15 13.33 -20.01
C LEU A 5 -28.00 13.95 -20.81
N GLN A 6 -26.88 14.21 -20.15
CA GLN A 6 -25.63 14.59 -20.82
C GLN A 6 -25.25 13.45 -21.76
N ILE A 7 -25.51 13.60 -23.06
CA ILE A 7 -25.11 12.62 -24.07
C ILE A 7 -23.63 12.87 -24.37
N LYS A 8 -22.77 11.92 -24.03
CA LYS A 8 -21.35 11.98 -24.40
C LYS A 8 -21.17 11.30 -25.77
N ALA A 9 -20.90 12.10 -26.80
CA ALA A 9 -20.68 11.59 -28.17
C ALA A 9 -19.59 10.50 -28.19
N GLY A 10 -19.86 9.37 -28.85
CA GLY A 10 -18.96 8.21 -28.87
C GLY A 10 -19.09 7.25 -27.67
N PHE A 11 -19.91 7.57 -26.66
CA PHE A 11 -20.08 6.74 -25.46
C PHE A 11 -21.53 6.23 -25.30
N LYS A 12 -21.69 5.17 -24.52
CA LYS A 12 -22.97 4.63 -24.04
C LYS A 12 -22.99 4.58 -22.51
N LYS A 13 -24.16 4.89 -21.92
CA LYS A 13 -24.36 4.85 -20.46
C LYS A 13 -24.69 3.43 -20.02
N THR A 14 -23.98 2.93 -19.01
CA THR A 14 -24.15 1.59 -18.47
C THR A 14 -24.15 1.60 -16.94
N LYS A 15 -24.36 0.44 -16.30
CA LYS A 15 -24.21 0.31 -14.84
C LYS A 15 -22.77 0.56 -14.34
N LEU A 16 -21.78 0.50 -15.24
CA LEU A 16 -20.37 0.82 -14.95
C LEU A 16 -20.03 2.28 -15.23
N GLY A 17 -21.00 3.10 -15.62
CA GLY A 17 -20.81 4.48 -16.05
C GLY A 17 -20.81 4.61 -17.58
N TRP A 18 -20.25 5.71 -18.07
CA TRP A 18 -20.10 5.97 -19.50
C TRP A 18 -18.89 5.23 -20.04
N ILE A 19 -19.11 4.40 -21.05
CA ILE A 19 -18.05 3.64 -21.73
C ILE A 19 -18.12 3.89 -23.25
N PRO A 20 -17.03 3.74 -24.00
CA PRO A 20 -17.07 3.83 -25.47
C PRO A 20 -18.15 2.91 -26.07
N LYS A 21 -18.79 3.35 -27.16
CA LYS A 21 -19.94 2.63 -27.76
C LYS A 21 -19.57 1.21 -28.21
N ASP A 22 -18.35 1.04 -28.68
CA ASP A 22 -17.75 -0.20 -29.18
C ASP A 22 -17.23 -1.14 -28.09
N TRP A 23 -17.15 -0.68 -26.84
CA TRP A 23 -16.78 -1.53 -25.70
C TRP A 23 -17.93 -2.44 -25.29
N GLU A 24 -17.63 -3.70 -24.95
CA GLU A 24 -18.61 -4.64 -24.43
C GLU A 24 -18.59 -4.70 -22.90
N ILE A 25 -19.68 -5.17 -22.32
CA ILE A 25 -19.72 -5.51 -20.89
C ILE A 25 -19.79 -7.02 -20.79
N GLY A 26 -18.76 -7.61 -20.17
CA GLY A 26 -18.74 -9.01 -19.78
C GLY A 26 -18.53 -9.17 -18.29
N THR A 27 -17.97 -10.31 -17.91
CA THR A 27 -17.63 -10.65 -16.52
C THR A 27 -16.21 -11.21 -16.42
N PHE A 28 -15.65 -11.37 -15.21
CA PHE A 28 -14.35 -12.02 -15.10
C PHE A 28 -14.35 -13.43 -15.69
N GLU A 29 -15.43 -14.20 -15.55
CA GLU A 29 -15.53 -15.54 -16.14
C GLU A 29 -15.39 -15.52 -17.68
N SER A 30 -15.79 -14.42 -18.34
CA SER A 30 -15.65 -14.29 -19.80
C SER A 30 -14.21 -14.09 -20.27
N LEU A 31 -13.30 -13.57 -19.42
CA LEU A 31 -11.89 -13.36 -19.77
C LEU A 31 -10.95 -14.32 -19.04
N ALA A 32 -11.38 -14.91 -17.93
CA ALA A 32 -10.51 -15.67 -17.05
C ALA A 32 -11.21 -16.85 -16.38
N GLN A 33 -10.45 -17.91 -16.18
CA GLN A 33 -10.75 -19.00 -15.27
C GLN A 33 -10.50 -18.54 -13.83
N ILE A 34 -11.45 -18.85 -12.94
CA ILE A 34 -11.34 -18.63 -11.50
C ILE A 34 -11.19 -19.98 -10.80
N ILE A 35 -10.10 -20.15 -10.07
CA ILE A 35 -9.74 -21.36 -9.33
C ILE A 35 -9.81 -21.03 -7.84
N MET A 36 -10.87 -21.45 -7.17
CA MET A 36 -10.98 -21.28 -5.72
C MET A 36 -10.05 -22.24 -5.00
N GLY A 37 -9.28 -21.73 -4.04
CA GLY A 37 -8.41 -22.55 -3.22
C GLY A 37 -9.17 -23.48 -2.27
N GLN A 38 -8.48 -24.53 -1.86
CA GLN A 38 -8.96 -25.53 -0.93
C GLN A 38 -7.78 -25.92 -0.06
N SER A 39 -7.92 -25.82 1.26
CA SER A 39 -6.83 -26.15 2.18
C SER A 39 -6.58 -27.65 2.13
N PRO A 40 -5.32 -28.10 2.03
CA PRO A 40 -4.97 -29.49 2.27
C PRO A 40 -5.24 -29.89 3.72
N SER A 41 -5.13 -31.19 4.00
CA SER A 41 -5.17 -31.67 5.37
C SER A 41 -3.94 -31.16 6.13
N GLY A 42 -4.14 -30.67 7.37
CA GLY A 42 -3.08 -30.01 8.13
C GLY A 42 -1.90 -30.92 8.47
N ASP A 43 -2.12 -32.23 8.56
CA ASP A 43 -1.09 -33.26 8.76
C ASP A 43 -0.15 -33.45 7.56
N SER A 44 -0.47 -32.86 6.40
CA SER A 44 0.41 -32.82 5.23
C SER A 44 1.39 -31.65 5.24
N TYR A 45 1.21 -30.70 6.17
CA TYR A 45 1.99 -29.46 6.20
C TYR A 45 3.38 -29.71 6.76
N ASN A 46 4.37 -29.07 6.16
CA ASN A 46 5.77 -29.27 6.53
C ASN A 46 6.60 -28.00 6.25
N LYS A 47 7.78 -27.91 6.86
CA LYS A 47 8.77 -26.83 6.64
C LYS A 47 10.04 -27.34 5.94
N GLU A 48 10.09 -28.63 5.66
CA GLU A 48 11.19 -29.38 5.07
C GLU A 48 11.19 -29.32 3.53
N ASN A 49 10.37 -28.44 2.95
CA ASN A 49 10.20 -28.26 1.51
C ASN A 49 9.68 -29.51 0.77
N ILE A 50 8.94 -30.39 1.46
CA ILE A 50 8.39 -31.61 0.88
C ILE A 50 7.08 -31.28 0.15
N GLY A 51 7.05 -31.53 -1.16
CA GLY A 51 5.88 -31.29 -2.01
C GLY A 51 5.83 -29.86 -2.56
N VAL A 52 4.65 -29.24 -2.51
CA VAL A 52 4.40 -27.93 -3.16
C VAL A 52 4.27 -26.83 -2.11
N PRO A 53 4.85 -25.63 -2.32
CA PRO A 53 4.64 -24.51 -1.40
C PRO A 53 3.17 -24.14 -1.29
N LEU A 54 2.72 -23.82 -0.08
CA LEU A 54 1.32 -23.55 0.27
C LEU A 54 1.11 -22.06 0.57
N LEU A 55 0.11 -21.46 -0.09
CA LEU A 55 -0.37 -20.11 0.17
C LEU A 55 -1.73 -20.20 0.85
N ASN A 56 -1.79 -19.94 2.17
CA ASN A 56 -3.04 -20.03 2.93
C ASN A 56 -3.75 -18.68 3.06
N GLY A 57 -3.04 -17.57 2.87
CA GLY A 57 -3.62 -16.25 2.93
C GLY A 57 -2.59 -15.14 2.76
N PRO A 58 -2.83 -13.95 3.36
CA PRO A 58 -2.03 -12.75 3.10
C PRO A 58 -0.63 -12.81 3.73
N THR A 59 -0.37 -13.75 4.65
CA THR A 59 0.91 -13.86 5.37
C THR A 59 2.07 -14.21 4.45
N GLU A 60 1.77 -14.85 3.31
CA GLU A 60 2.76 -15.19 2.29
C GLU A 60 2.90 -14.08 1.23
N PHE A 61 1.96 -13.13 1.16
CA PHE A 61 1.98 -12.08 0.13
C PHE A 61 2.98 -10.98 0.50
N LYS A 62 3.87 -10.64 -0.45
CA LYS A 62 4.66 -9.40 -0.40
C LYS A 62 4.04 -8.34 -1.30
N GLU A 63 4.82 -7.36 -1.71
CA GLU A 63 4.38 -6.29 -2.61
C GLU A 63 3.87 -6.83 -3.95
N ARG A 64 4.64 -7.73 -4.60
CA ARG A 64 4.30 -8.24 -5.94
C ARG A 64 4.14 -9.75 -6.04
N TYR A 65 5.01 -10.48 -5.35
CA TYR A 65 5.11 -11.95 -5.44
C TYR A 65 4.99 -12.59 -4.04
N PRO A 66 4.48 -13.82 -3.92
CA PRO A 66 4.42 -14.50 -2.64
C PRO A 66 5.81 -15.01 -2.23
N ILE A 67 5.98 -15.26 -0.93
CA ILE A 67 7.13 -15.97 -0.37
C ILE A 67 6.72 -17.35 0.13
N LYS A 68 7.61 -18.32 -0.06
CA LYS A 68 7.41 -19.70 0.39
C LYS A 68 7.72 -19.79 1.88
N LYS A 69 6.72 -20.13 2.69
CA LYS A 69 6.86 -20.27 4.16
C LYS A 69 6.54 -21.68 4.68
N GLN A 70 5.74 -22.42 3.95
CA GLN A 70 5.21 -23.74 4.31
C GLN A 70 4.93 -24.52 3.03
N TRP A 71 5.01 -25.84 3.10
CA TRP A 71 4.75 -26.77 2.02
C TRP A 71 3.68 -27.78 2.42
N THR A 72 3.08 -28.44 1.43
CA THR A 72 2.21 -29.59 1.62
C THR A 72 2.67 -30.74 0.72
N SER A 73 2.73 -31.94 1.30
CA SER A 73 3.00 -33.18 0.56
C SER A 73 1.78 -33.71 -0.20
N ARG A 74 0.59 -33.16 0.05
CA ARG A 74 -0.68 -33.58 -0.54
C ARG A 74 -1.48 -32.39 -1.04
N PRO A 75 -1.06 -31.74 -2.14
CA PRO A 75 -1.73 -30.55 -2.65
C PRO A 75 -3.15 -30.85 -3.14
N THR A 76 -4.04 -29.86 -3.00
CA THR A 76 -5.48 -29.96 -3.29
C THR A 76 -5.89 -29.13 -4.50
N LYS A 77 -5.52 -27.84 -4.50
CA LYS A 77 -5.79 -26.88 -5.59
C LYS A 77 -4.51 -26.12 -5.88
N LEU A 78 -4.16 -26.05 -7.16
CA LEU A 78 -2.91 -25.44 -7.61
C LEU A 78 -3.20 -24.17 -8.40
N CYS A 79 -2.36 -23.16 -8.17
CA CYS A 79 -2.11 -22.10 -9.14
C CYS A 79 -0.75 -22.35 -9.81
N VAL A 80 -0.53 -21.70 -10.95
CA VAL A 80 0.76 -21.74 -11.67
C VAL A 80 1.33 -20.34 -11.77
N ALA A 81 2.58 -20.23 -12.22
CA ALA A 81 3.21 -18.94 -12.47
C ALA A 81 2.34 -18.06 -13.39
N ASP A 82 2.33 -16.76 -13.11
CA ASP A 82 1.55 -15.70 -13.76
C ASP A 82 0.06 -15.64 -13.34
N ASP A 83 -0.47 -16.63 -12.61
CA ASP A 83 -1.82 -16.54 -12.06
C ASP A 83 -1.95 -15.35 -11.10
N ILE A 84 -3.04 -14.59 -11.25
CA ILE A 84 -3.37 -13.51 -10.32
C ILE A 84 -4.00 -14.13 -9.08
N LEU A 85 -3.40 -13.91 -7.92
CA LEU A 85 -3.89 -14.38 -6.64
C LEU A 85 -4.72 -13.30 -5.96
N ILE A 86 -5.85 -13.68 -5.38
CA ILE A 86 -6.67 -12.77 -4.58
C ILE A 86 -7.09 -13.45 -3.27
N CYS A 87 -6.92 -12.74 -2.16
CA CYS A 87 -7.50 -13.15 -0.89
C CYS A 87 -9.02 -12.99 -0.93
N VAL A 88 -9.75 -14.06 -0.62
CA VAL A 88 -11.22 -14.13 -0.72
C VAL A 88 -11.90 -14.32 0.63
N ARG A 89 -11.15 -14.35 1.75
CA ARG A 89 -11.69 -14.52 3.10
C ARG A 89 -10.97 -13.64 4.13
N GLY A 90 -11.72 -13.24 5.16
CA GLY A 90 -11.23 -12.52 6.33
C GLY A 90 -10.93 -11.04 6.05
N SER A 91 -10.25 -10.40 7.00
CA SER A 91 -9.88 -8.98 6.92
C SER A 91 -8.91 -8.66 5.76
N SER A 92 -8.29 -9.68 5.17
CA SER A 92 -7.42 -9.55 3.99
C SER A 92 -8.14 -9.65 2.65
N THR A 93 -9.46 -9.79 2.63
CA THR A 93 -10.23 -9.91 1.39
C THR A 93 -9.89 -8.77 0.43
N GLY A 94 -9.67 -9.09 -0.84
CA GLY A 94 -9.27 -8.14 -1.88
C GLY A 94 -7.77 -7.86 -1.99
N ARG A 95 -6.92 -8.41 -1.11
CA ARG A 95 -5.46 -8.33 -1.34
C ARG A 95 -5.07 -9.18 -2.55
N ILE A 96 -4.29 -8.58 -3.45
CA ILE A 96 -3.87 -9.19 -4.71
C ILE A 96 -2.36 -9.43 -4.70
N ASN A 97 -1.91 -10.47 -5.38
CA ASN A 97 -0.51 -10.82 -5.60
C ASN A 97 -0.39 -11.64 -6.89
N ILE A 98 0.81 -11.90 -7.41
CA ILE A 98 1.00 -12.73 -8.61
C ILE A 98 1.84 -13.95 -8.26
N ALA A 99 1.38 -15.13 -8.67
CA ALA A 99 2.16 -16.34 -8.54
C ALA A 99 3.42 -16.25 -9.43
N ASN A 100 4.61 -16.39 -8.84
CA ASN A 100 5.89 -16.50 -9.56
C ASN A 100 6.37 -17.95 -9.72
N ASP A 101 5.56 -18.91 -9.30
CA ASP A 101 5.82 -20.34 -9.33
C ASP A 101 4.47 -21.10 -9.20
N THR A 102 4.52 -22.41 -9.15
CA THR A 102 3.38 -23.26 -8.80
C THR A 102 3.19 -23.32 -7.29
N TYR A 103 1.96 -23.08 -6.83
CA TYR A 103 1.61 -23.14 -5.40
C TYR A 103 0.34 -23.95 -5.18
N CYS A 104 0.27 -24.65 -4.05
CA CYS A 104 -1.00 -25.05 -3.50
C CYS A 104 -1.68 -23.83 -2.87
N ILE A 105 -2.95 -23.60 -3.18
CA ILE A 105 -3.73 -22.45 -2.67
C ILE A 105 -4.79 -22.93 -1.68
N GLY A 106 -4.74 -22.41 -0.46
CA GLY A 106 -5.68 -22.70 0.61
C GLY A 106 -7.03 -21.99 0.44
N ARG A 107 -8.02 -22.30 1.29
CA ARG A 107 -9.39 -21.75 1.19
C ARG A 107 -9.50 -20.22 1.22
N GLY A 108 -8.49 -19.53 1.73
CA GLY A 108 -8.45 -18.07 1.81
C GLY A 108 -8.00 -17.38 0.52
N VAL A 109 -7.54 -18.13 -0.48
CA VAL A 109 -6.94 -17.60 -1.72
C VAL A 109 -7.67 -18.19 -2.93
N ALA A 110 -7.89 -17.37 -3.95
CA ALA A 110 -8.29 -17.81 -5.27
C ALA A 110 -7.23 -17.40 -6.30
N ALA A 111 -7.06 -18.20 -7.35
CA ALA A 111 -6.26 -17.85 -8.52
C ALA A 111 -7.17 -17.47 -9.69
N ILE A 112 -6.74 -16.48 -10.48
CA ILE A 112 -7.43 -15.97 -11.65
C ILE A 112 -6.44 -16.03 -12.82
N ARG A 113 -6.82 -16.80 -13.85
CA ARG A 113 -6.01 -17.06 -15.04
C ARG A 113 -6.77 -16.64 -16.27
N ALA A 114 -6.25 -15.70 -17.04
CA ALA A 114 -6.86 -15.31 -18.30
C ALA A 114 -6.92 -16.49 -19.27
N HIS A 115 -8.04 -16.63 -19.99
CA HIS A 115 -8.20 -17.65 -21.03
C HIS A 115 -7.20 -17.43 -22.17
N ASN A 116 -6.88 -16.16 -22.46
CA ASN A 116 -5.81 -15.77 -23.37
C ASN A 116 -4.68 -15.15 -22.56
N LYS A 117 -3.47 -15.72 -22.67
CA LYS A 117 -2.28 -15.21 -21.96
C LYS A 117 -2.01 -13.73 -22.25
N ASN A 118 -2.34 -13.24 -23.45
CA ASN A 118 -2.15 -11.83 -23.80
C ASN A 118 -3.11 -10.87 -23.06
N ASP A 119 -4.15 -11.39 -22.43
CA ASP A 119 -5.09 -10.62 -21.62
C ASP A 119 -4.75 -10.69 -20.11
N GLN A 120 -3.73 -11.46 -19.69
CA GLN A 120 -3.42 -11.66 -18.26
C GLN A 120 -3.22 -10.33 -17.51
N THR A 121 -2.35 -9.46 -18.02
CA THR A 121 -2.10 -8.14 -17.46
C THR A 121 -3.33 -7.23 -17.51
N TYR A 122 -4.14 -7.34 -18.57
CA TYR A 122 -5.40 -6.58 -18.65
C TYR A 122 -6.39 -7.03 -17.58
N VAL A 123 -6.52 -8.35 -17.36
CA VAL A 123 -7.36 -8.93 -16.31
C VAL A 123 -6.89 -8.48 -14.93
N GLU A 124 -5.58 -8.42 -14.70
CA GLU A 124 -4.99 -7.89 -13.46
C GLU A 124 -5.42 -6.43 -13.22
N HIS A 125 -5.25 -5.55 -14.20
CA HIS A 125 -5.67 -4.16 -14.07
C HIS A 125 -7.19 -4.03 -13.88
N GLN A 126 -8.00 -4.86 -14.55
CA GLN A 126 -9.45 -4.89 -14.33
C GLN A 126 -9.82 -5.34 -12.92
N LEU A 127 -9.07 -6.29 -12.35
CA LEU A 127 -9.26 -6.73 -10.96
C LEU A 127 -8.95 -5.60 -9.97
N ASN A 128 -7.82 -4.92 -10.15
CA ASN A 128 -7.45 -3.76 -9.35
C ASN A 128 -8.51 -2.65 -9.45
N PHE A 129 -8.99 -2.34 -10.66
CA PHE A 129 -10.08 -1.37 -10.86
C PHE A 129 -11.40 -1.82 -10.24
N ALA A 130 -11.68 -3.12 -10.20
CA ALA A 130 -12.89 -3.68 -9.60
C ALA A 130 -12.84 -3.81 -8.07
N ILE A 131 -11.69 -3.61 -7.43
CA ILE A 131 -11.48 -4.06 -6.04
C ILE A 131 -12.47 -3.44 -5.05
N ASN A 132 -12.78 -2.15 -5.19
CA ASN A 132 -13.77 -1.49 -4.34
C ASN A 132 -15.19 -2.03 -4.54
N ARG A 133 -15.53 -2.48 -5.76
CA ARG A 133 -16.82 -3.13 -6.04
C ARG A 133 -16.85 -4.53 -5.44
N ILE A 134 -15.73 -5.24 -5.48
CA ILE A 134 -15.56 -6.56 -4.85
C ILE A 134 -15.77 -6.46 -3.33
N LEU A 135 -15.09 -5.52 -2.68
CA LEU A 135 -15.19 -5.33 -1.22
C LEU A 135 -16.61 -4.94 -0.78
N LYS A 136 -17.34 -4.18 -1.60
CA LYS A 136 -18.75 -3.84 -1.34
C LYS A 136 -19.69 -5.05 -1.32
N LEU A 137 -19.40 -6.11 -2.07
CA LEU A 137 -20.19 -7.35 -2.02
C LEU A 137 -20.07 -8.06 -0.66
N THR A 138 -18.97 -7.82 0.05
CA THR A 138 -18.68 -8.45 1.35
C THR A 138 -19.03 -7.58 2.57
N SER A 139 -19.52 -6.36 2.33
CA SER A 139 -19.81 -5.36 3.38
C SER A 139 -20.95 -5.79 4.29
N GLY A 140 -20.80 -5.63 5.60
CA GLY A 140 -21.80 -5.99 6.62
C GLY A 140 -21.59 -7.37 7.27
N SER A 141 -20.56 -8.12 6.87
CA SER A 141 -20.17 -9.38 7.51
C SER A 141 -18.99 -9.19 8.46
N THR A 142 -19.03 -9.83 9.64
CA THR A 142 -17.90 -9.84 10.59
C THR A 142 -16.64 -10.45 9.98
N PHE A 143 -16.81 -11.36 8.99
CA PHE A 143 -15.74 -11.96 8.22
C PHE A 143 -16.06 -11.88 6.72
N PRO A 144 -15.50 -10.88 6.01
CA PRO A 144 -15.65 -10.76 4.56
C PRO A 144 -15.31 -12.08 3.85
N ASN A 145 -16.18 -12.50 2.93
CA ASN A 145 -15.98 -13.70 2.13
C ASN A 145 -16.55 -13.47 0.72
N ILE A 146 -15.77 -13.78 -0.30
CA ILE A 146 -16.21 -13.73 -1.70
C ILE A 146 -16.37 -15.16 -2.20
N SER A 147 -17.59 -15.51 -2.60
CA SER A 147 -17.86 -16.78 -3.24
C SER A 147 -17.34 -16.83 -4.68
N SER A 148 -17.15 -18.04 -5.21
CA SER A 148 -16.80 -18.23 -6.63
C SER A 148 -17.81 -17.57 -7.56
N VAL A 149 -19.11 -17.68 -7.22
CA VAL A 149 -20.20 -17.16 -8.04
C VAL A 149 -20.16 -15.63 -8.09
N GLU A 150 -19.91 -14.97 -6.97
CA GLU A 150 -19.78 -13.51 -6.92
C GLU A 150 -18.57 -13.05 -7.73
N LEU A 151 -17.40 -13.68 -7.54
CA LEU A 151 -16.18 -13.32 -8.25
C LEU A 151 -16.33 -13.48 -9.77
N LYS A 152 -16.98 -14.57 -10.21
CA LYS A 152 -17.27 -14.84 -11.64
C LYS A 152 -18.21 -13.81 -12.26
N LYS A 153 -19.20 -13.31 -11.51
CA LYS A 153 -20.28 -12.44 -12.01
C LYS A 153 -19.97 -10.94 -11.97
N ILE A 154 -18.82 -10.53 -11.43
CA ILE A 154 -18.43 -9.12 -11.43
C ILE A 154 -18.34 -8.62 -12.87
N LYS A 155 -19.07 -7.56 -13.15
CA LYS A 155 -19.12 -6.94 -14.48
C LYS A 155 -17.84 -6.16 -14.76
N ILE A 156 -17.29 -6.35 -15.94
CA ILE A 156 -16.10 -5.64 -16.43
C ILE A 156 -16.33 -5.12 -17.85
N CYS A 157 -15.61 -4.06 -18.20
CA CYS A 157 -15.55 -3.59 -19.57
C CYS A 157 -14.58 -4.47 -20.36
N ILE A 158 -14.93 -4.78 -21.60
CA ILE A 158 -14.13 -5.62 -22.50
C ILE A 158 -14.05 -4.90 -23.84
N PRO A 159 -12.99 -4.10 -24.07
CA PRO A 159 -12.73 -3.55 -25.38
C PRO A 159 -12.17 -4.61 -26.32
N GLN A 160 -11.95 -4.24 -27.58
CA GLN A 160 -11.34 -5.10 -28.57
C GLN A 160 -9.92 -5.51 -28.15
N LEU A 161 -9.47 -6.69 -28.57
CA LEU A 161 -8.18 -7.27 -28.17
C LEU A 161 -7.00 -6.31 -28.36
N LYS A 162 -6.95 -5.58 -29.48
CA LYS A 162 -5.89 -4.61 -29.77
C LYS A 162 -5.84 -3.50 -28.71
N GLU A 163 -7.00 -2.98 -28.33
CA GLU A 163 -7.12 -1.92 -27.33
C GLU A 163 -6.81 -2.43 -25.92
N ARG A 164 -7.25 -3.66 -25.56
CA ARG A 164 -6.87 -4.29 -24.28
C ARG A 164 -5.36 -4.35 -24.09
N ARG A 165 -4.63 -4.74 -25.14
CA ARG A 165 -3.15 -4.78 -25.13
C ARG A 165 -2.53 -3.40 -24.96
N VAL A 166 -3.05 -2.39 -25.67
CA VAL A 166 -2.56 -1.00 -25.55
C VAL A 166 -2.79 -0.47 -24.14
N ILE A 167 -3.98 -0.69 -23.57
CA ILE A 167 -4.31 -0.30 -22.19
C ILE A 167 -3.38 -1.00 -21.21
N ALA A 168 -3.22 -2.32 -21.32
CA ALA A 168 -2.36 -3.11 -20.44
C ALA A 168 -0.90 -2.63 -20.49
N ASN A 169 -0.36 -2.40 -21.69
CA ASN A 169 0.99 -1.90 -21.87
C ASN A 169 1.17 -0.49 -21.28
N CYS A 170 0.20 0.39 -21.49
CA CYS A 170 0.24 1.75 -20.94
C CYS A 170 0.30 1.72 -19.42
N LEU A 171 -0.60 0.97 -18.76
CA LEU A 171 -0.63 0.85 -17.31
C LEU A 171 0.60 0.15 -16.74
N SER A 172 1.08 -0.90 -17.40
CA SER A 172 2.31 -1.60 -17.01
C SER A 172 3.56 -0.70 -17.09
N ASN A 173 3.61 0.24 -18.03
CA ASN A 173 4.71 1.20 -18.09
C ASN A 173 4.71 2.14 -16.87
N TRP A 174 3.53 2.54 -16.40
CA TRP A 174 3.40 3.34 -15.18
C TRP A 174 3.78 2.52 -13.93
N ASP A 175 3.37 1.27 -13.84
CA ASP A 175 3.79 0.39 -12.74
C ASP A 175 5.31 0.22 -12.68
N LYS A 176 5.97 0.04 -13.84
CA LYS A 176 7.43 -0.01 -13.94
C LYS A 176 8.08 1.30 -13.52
N ALA A 177 7.51 2.44 -13.90
CA ALA A 177 8.03 3.75 -13.52
C ALA A 177 7.93 3.96 -12.00
N ILE A 178 6.79 3.62 -11.39
CA ILE A 178 6.57 3.69 -9.94
C ILE A 178 7.59 2.80 -9.22
N SER A 179 7.71 1.53 -9.61
CA SER A 179 8.66 0.59 -8.99
C SER A 179 10.11 1.09 -9.09
N SER A 180 10.50 1.63 -10.25
CA SER A 180 11.85 2.16 -10.47
C SER A 180 12.12 3.38 -9.58
N LEU A 181 11.14 4.27 -9.44
CA LEU A 181 11.25 5.46 -8.59
C LEU A 181 11.30 5.09 -7.10
N THR A 182 10.49 4.14 -6.64
CA THR A 182 10.54 3.63 -5.27
C THR A 182 11.93 3.06 -4.95
N SER A 183 12.48 2.21 -5.83
CA SER A 183 13.84 1.68 -5.64
C SER A 183 14.91 2.76 -5.62
N LEU A 184 14.75 3.82 -6.42
CA LEU A 184 15.67 4.96 -6.43
C LEU A 184 15.59 5.77 -5.13
N ILE A 185 14.38 5.98 -4.59
CA ILE A 185 14.17 6.65 -3.31
C ILE A 185 14.85 5.87 -2.18
N ASP A 186 14.69 4.55 -2.14
CA ASP A 186 15.31 3.69 -1.12
C ASP A 186 16.84 3.81 -1.16
N LYS A 187 17.44 3.66 -2.35
CA LYS A 187 18.89 3.79 -2.55
C LYS A 187 19.42 5.16 -2.16
N LYS A 188 18.71 6.24 -2.52
CA LYS A 188 19.11 7.61 -2.16
C LYS A 188 18.98 7.86 -0.66
N THR A 189 17.98 7.28 -0.01
CA THR A 189 17.78 7.39 1.44
C THR A 189 18.91 6.67 2.19
N GLU A 190 19.29 5.49 1.75
CA GLU A 190 20.42 4.74 2.31
C GLU A 190 21.75 5.49 2.10
N ALA A 191 22.01 5.97 0.88
CA ALA A 191 23.21 6.75 0.58
C ALA A 191 23.28 8.04 1.43
N LYS A 192 22.16 8.75 1.59
CA LYS A 192 22.08 9.92 2.48
C LYS A 192 22.44 9.56 3.92
N LYS A 193 21.90 8.44 4.44
CA LYS A 193 22.21 7.98 5.81
C LYS A 193 23.70 7.66 5.97
N GLY A 194 24.30 6.96 5.01
CA GLY A 194 25.73 6.66 5.02
C GLY A 194 26.59 7.93 4.94
N LEU A 195 26.25 8.87 4.07
CA LEU A 195 26.95 10.16 3.95
C LEU A 195 26.84 10.99 5.22
N LEU A 196 25.67 11.04 5.88
CA LEU A 196 25.52 11.71 7.16
C LEU A 196 26.47 11.11 8.20
N GLN A 197 26.53 9.78 8.30
CA GLN A 197 27.43 9.12 9.23
C GLN A 197 28.90 9.42 8.91
N GLN A 198 29.30 9.42 7.63
CA GLN A 198 30.69 9.68 7.25
C GLN A 198 31.11 11.15 7.41
N LEU A 199 30.25 12.07 6.98
CA LEU A 199 30.57 13.51 6.95
C LEU A 199 30.43 14.14 8.34
N LEU A 200 29.37 13.83 9.09
CA LEU A 200 29.12 14.46 10.40
C LEU A 200 29.89 13.82 11.55
N SER A 201 30.58 12.69 11.32
CA SER A 201 31.59 12.16 12.25
C SER A 201 33.01 12.57 11.91
N GLY A 202 33.21 13.28 10.79
CA GLY A 202 34.54 13.60 10.28
C GLY A 202 35.31 12.42 9.67
N ASN A 203 34.77 11.20 9.67
CA ASN A 203 35.39 10.00 9.07
C ASN A 203 35.73 10.18 7.58
N LYS A 204 34.93 10.97 6.86
CA LYS A 204 35.25 11.45 5.52
C LYS A 204 35.23 12.96 5.50
N ARG A 205 36.32 13.56 5.03
CA ARG A 205 36.45 15.01 4.84
C ARG A 205 36.24 15.38 3.37
N LEU A 206 35.74 16.59 3.15
CA LEU A 206 35.64 17.18 1.81
C LEU A 206 36.99 17.78 1.41
N ASP A 207 37.28 17.80 0.12
CA ASP A 207 38.52 18.38 -0.41
C ASP A 207 38.64 19.85 0.00
N GLY A 208 39.84 20.25 0.44
CA GLY A 208 40.10 21.59 0.97
C GLY A 208 39.79 21.78 2.46
N PHE A 209 39.26 20.77 3.16
CA PHE A 209 38.97 20.83 4.59
C PHE A 209 39.87 19.90 5.40
N SER A 210 41.04 20.40 5.84
CA SER A 210 42.03 19.64 6.63
C SER A 210 42.10 19.99 8.11
N VAL A 211 41.46 21.09 8.54
CA VAL A 211 41.49 21.54 9.94
C VAL A 211 40.87 20.49 10.85
N GLU A 212 41.53 20.16 11.97
CA GLU A 212 40.98 19.25 12.97
C GLU A 212 39.71 19.80 13.61
N TRP A 213 38.78 18.92 13.95
CA TRP A 213 37.53 19.33 14.58
C TRP A 213 37.72 19.47 16.07
N GLU A 214 37.28 20.60 16.60
CA GLU A 214 37.14 20.81 18.03
C GLU A 214 35.76 20.36 18.50
N THR A 215 35.70 19.83 19.72
CA THR A 215 34.45 19.42 20.34
C THR A 215 33.89 20.57 21.18
N TYR A 216 32.64 20.91 20.93
CA TYR A 216 31.92 21.92 21.70
C TYR A 216 30.71 21.31 22.40
N ARG A 217 30.39 21.80 23.59
CA ARG A 217 29.09 21.64 24.22
C ARG A 217 28.08 22.51 23.49
N ILE A 218 26.83 22.08 23.46
CA ILE A 218 25.77 22.84 22.79
C ILE A 218 25.59 24.24 23.38
N GLU A 219 25.82 24.42 24.68
CA GLU A 219 25.78 25.70 25.39
C GLU A 219 26.83 26.71 24.91
N GLU A 220 27.91 26.24 24.27
CA GLU A 220 28.97 27.10 23.73
C GLU A 220 28.61 27.64 22.33
N ILE A 221 27.69 26.98 21.62
CA ILE A 221 27.34 27.31 20.22
C ILE A 221 25.86 27.67 20.02
N ALA A 222 25.02 27.46 21.02
CA ALA A 222 23.60 27.74 20.97
C ALA A 222 23.10 28.23 22.33
N ASN A 223 22.13 29.13 22.29
CA ASN A 223 21.46 29.66 23.47
C ASN A 223 20.11 28.99 23.66
N ASP A 224 19.77 28.67 24.91
CA ASP A 224 18.44 28.19 25.26
C ASP A 224 17.40 29.28 24.99
N TYR A 225 16.37 28.93 24.22
CA TYR A 225 15.18 29.76 24.06
C TYR A 225 14.05 29.25 24.95
N SER A 226 13.71 30.01 25.99
CA SER A 226 12.70 29.59 26.98
C SER A 226 11.79 30.71 27.44
N VAL A 227 11.25 31.48 26.49
CA VAL A 227 10.27 32.54 26.76
C VAL A 227 8.89 31.93 27.00
N LYS A 228 8.23 32.32 28.09
CA LYS A 228 6.83 31.93 28.36
C LYS A 228 5.86 32.93 27.77
N ASN A 229 4.65 32.47 27.46
CA ASN A 229 3.54 33.31 27.00
C ASN A 229 2.88 34.06 28.18
N GLU A 230 3.63 34.84 28.97
CA GLU A 230 3.13 35.40 30.24
C GLU A 230 1.88 36.29 30.10
N ARG A 231 1.65 36.85 28.91
CA ARG A 231 0.49 37.67 28.57
C ARG A 231 -0.75 36.85 28.19
N ASN A 232 -0.65 35.53 28.20
CA ASN A 232 -1.69 34.61 27.78
C ASN A 232 -2.21 34.95 26.37
N GLU A 233 -1.29 35.29 25.45
CA GLU A 233 -1.64 35.60 24.07
C GLU A 233 -2.22 34.35 23.39
N GLU A 234 -3.27 34.55 22.59
CA GLU A 234 -3.90 33.47 21.85
C GLU A 234 -3.03 33.08 20.65
N ILE A 235 -2.18 32.07 20.86
CA ILE A 235 -1.22 31.58 19.87
C ILE A 235 -1.50 30.12 19.52
N GLU A 236 -1.10 29.71 18.31
CA GLU A 236 -1.25 28.32 17.87
C GLU A 236 -0.43 27.38 18.79
N VAL A 237 -1.14 26.46 19.45
CA VAL A 237 -0.50 25.49 20.34
C VAL A 237 0.04 24.32 19.51
N LEU A 238 1.35 24.12 19.58
CA LEU A 238 2.01 22.96 18.99
C LEU A 238 2.11 21.81 19.99
N SER A 239 2.00 20.58 19.49
CA SER A 239 2.25 19.35 20.24
C SER A 239 3.48 18.64 19.71
N CYS A 240 4.35 18.15 20.61
CA CYS A 240 5.50 17.33 20.23
C CYS A 240 5.08 15.85 20.19
N THR A 241 4.98 15.28 18.99
CA THR A 241 4.60 13.88 18.77
C THR A 241 5.82 13.00 18.50
N LYS A 242 5.63 11.69 18.62
CA LYS A 242 6.71 10.71 18.45
C LYS A 242 7.24 10.62 17.03
N TYR A 243 6.37 10.78 16.02
CA TYR A 243 6.70 10.51 14.63
C TYR A 243 6.81 11.76 13.76
N ASP A 244 6.06 12.81 14.11
CA ASP A 244 5.91 14.00 13.27
C ASP A 244 6.55 15.26 13.89
N GLY A 245 7.13 15.14 15.10
CA GLY A 245 7.76 16.28 15.78
C GLY A 245 6.71 17.29 16.25
N LEU A 246 6.94 18.58 16.00
CA LEU A 246 5.98 19.63 16.36
C LEU A 246 4.88 19.73 15.31
N VAL A 247 3.63 19.56 15.75
CA VAL A 247 2.43 19.65 14.91
C VAL A 247 1.39 20.58 15.54
N PRO A 248 0.55 21.28 14.75
CA PRO A 248 -0.61 22.01 15.28
C PRO A 248 -1.52 21.07 16.07
N SER A 249 -1.71 21.36 17.35
CA SER A 249 -2.35 20.43 18.29
C SER A 249 -3.82 20.14 17.90
N LEU A 250 -4.58 21.17 17.56
CA LEU A 250 -5.98 21.01 17.16
C LEU A 250 -6.15 20.21 15.87
N GLU A 251 -5.32 20.49 14.86
CA GLU A 251 -5.34 19.77 13.59
C GLU A 251 -5.00 18.30 13.79
N TYR A 252 -3.94 18.02 14.56
CA TYR A 252 -3.45 16.67 14.75
C TYR A 252 -4.39 15.79 15.59
N PHE A 253 -5.00 16.34 16.65
CA PHE A 253 -5.87 15.57 17.55
C PHE A 253 -7.37 15.68 17.22
N GLY A 254 -7.78 16.61 16.36
CA GLY A 254 -9.17 16.92 16.04
C GLY A 254 -9.97 17.46 17.23
N ARG A 255 -9.31 17.77 18.34
CA ARG A 255 -9.89 18.31 19.58
C ARG A 255 -8.81 19.02 20.40
N GLN A 256 -9.24 19.89 21.29
CA GLN A 256 -8.34 20.52 22.24
C GLN A 256 -7.80 19.50 23.25
N VAL A 257 -6.47 19.44 23.37
CA VAL A 257 -5.75 18.60 24.34
C VAL A 257 -4.76 19.42 25.20
N PHE A 258 -4.89 20.73 25.16
CA PHE A 258 -4.11 21.71 25.91
C PHE A 258 -5.05 22.58 26.76
N GLY A 259 -4.53 23.19 27.83
CA GLY A 259 -5.34 24.01 28.73
C GLY A 259 -5.80 25.32 28.07
N ASP A 260 -6.90 25.89 28.57
CA ASP A 260 -7.42 27.19 28.11
C ASP A 260 -6.49 28.35 28.49
N ASP A 261 -5.74 28.21 29.60
CA ASP A 261 -4.69 29.13 30.02
C ASP A 261 -3.35 28.74 29.39
N LEU A 262 -2.92 29.55 28.43
CA LEU A 262 -1.67 29.40 27.70
C LEU A 262 -0.48 30.09 28.39
N SER A 263 -0.69 30.78 29.53
CA SER A 263 0.36 31.58 30.17
C SER A 263 1.62 30.80 30.57
N LYS A 264 1.45 29.50 30.82
CA LYS A 264 2.52 28.57 31.20
C LYS A 264 3.23 27.93 30.00
N TYR A 265 2.73 28.11 28.79
CA TYR A 265 3.32 27.54 27.58
C TYR A 265 4.54 28.35 27.16
N LYS A 266 5.54 27.66 26.59
CA LYS A 266 6.69 28.31 25.98
C LYS A 266 6.32 28.77 24.58
N MET A 267 6.69 29.99 24.25
CA MET A 267 6.62 30.50 22.88
C MET A 267 7.82 29.95 22.11
N VAL A 268 7.61 29.62 20.84
CA VAL A 268 8.67 29.16 19.94
C VAL A 268 8.56 29.96 18.65
N PRO A 269 9.47 30.91 18.40
CA PRO A 269 9.60 31.56 17.11
C PRO A 269 9.84 30.56 15.98
N ARG A 270 9.31 30.87 14.79
CA ARG A 270 9.62 30.10 13.58
C ARG A 270 11.13 30.12 13.31
N GLY A 271 11.68 28.96 12.95
CA GLY A 271 13.11 28.80 12.62
C GLY A 271 14.00 28.35 13.79
N ILE A 272 13.46 28.17 15.00
CA ILE A 272 14.19 27.63 16.15
C ILE A 272 13.98 26.12 16.26
N PHE A 273 15.05 25.38 16.58
CA PHE A 273 14.97 23.95 16.87
C PHE A 273 14.45 23.71 18.29
N CYS A 274 13.48 22.81 18.44
CA CYS A 274 12.96 22.41 19.74
C CYS A 274 13.40 20.99 20.09
N ILE A 275 13.80 20.81 21.35
CA ILE A 275 14.20 19.51 21.90
C ILE A 275 13.26 19.16 23.05
N CYS A 276 12.66 17.98 23.00
CA CYS A 276 11.84 17.46 24.09
C CYS A 276 12.67 16.50 24.94
N TYR A 277 12.96 16.89 26.19
CA TYR A 277 13.78 16.09 27.12
C TYR A 277 13.01 14.97 27.83
N LYS A 278 11.68 14.89 27.66
CA LYS A 278 10.87 13.81 28.24
C LYS A 278 10.47 12.82 27.15
N PRO A 279 11.15 11.66 27.03
CA PRO A 279 10.62 10.58 26.22
C PRO A 279 9.23 10.21 26.76
N TYR A 280 8.29 9.94 25.85
CA TYR A 280 6.99 9.34 26.16
C TYR A 280 7.20 8.20 27.17
N ARG A 281 6.86 8.40 28.44
CA ARG A 281 6.83 7.30 29.41
C ARG A 281 5.74 6.35 28.94
N ARG A 282 6.10 5.11 28.62
CA ARG A 282 5.12 4.02 28.52
C ARG A 282 4.33 4.02 29.84
N ARG A 283 3.04 4.32 29.76
CA ARG A 283 2.08 3.80 30.73
C ARG A 283 1.75 2.38 30.33
#